data_AF-A0A542ZF05-F1
#
_entry.id   AF-A0A542ZF05-F1
#
_cell.length_a   1.000
_cell.length_b   1.000
_cell.length_c   1.000
_cell.angle_alpha   90.00
_cell.angle_beta   90.00
_cell.angle_gamma   90.00
#
_symmetry.space_group_name_H-M   'P 1'
#
loop_
_entity.id
_entity.type
_entity.pdbx_description
1 polymer ?
#
loop_
_entity_poly.entity_id
_entity_poly.type
_entity_poly.pdbx_seq_one_letter_code
_entity_poly.pdbx_strand_id
1 'polypeptide(L)'
;MVTTSRPSVNVGNVNVSFYTLEQLSTGVGTLFGAHLKRDAKLLWDEYGRLGPAIEDMGDVDTDRLLARARNMSELFASLEEDLPKYLSGLLREARYLLRSCLYAQAIAAGAPCFSVRELAVRHGDPNLARLLASRQEGESTVDELNECLSRLRSIIGEFPRSRNGSLEATVVNEWGQPSDLLSMAFMALGISGKGSDYAEVEKILL
;
A
#
# COMPACT_ATOMS: atom_id res chain seq x y z
N MET A 1 12.65 4.42 -19.93
CA MET A 1 13.29 3.72 -18.80
C MET A 1 14.67 4.31 -18.55
N VAL A 2 15.13 4.33 -17.30
CA VAL A 2 16.49 4.78 -16.95
C VAL A 2 17.44 3.58 -16.81
N THR A 3 18.74 3.80 -16.99
CA THR A 3 19.76 2.75 -16.84
C THR A 3 20.18 2.53 -15.39
N THR A 4 19.96 3.52 -14.51
CA THR A 4 20.28 3.45 -13.08
C THR A 4 19.13 4.03 -12.26
N SER A 5 18.99 3.54 -11.02
CA SER A 5 17.97 4.03 -10.08
C SER A 5 18.15 5.52 -9.80
N ARG A 6 17.04 6.25 -9.74
CA ARG A 6 17.00 7.70 -9.49
C ARG A 6 15.79 8.05 -8.61
N PRO A 7 15.91 9.04 -7.72
CA PRO A 7 14.79 9.50 -6.91
C PRO A 7 13.70 10.12 -7.78
N SER A 8 12.44 10.05 -7.32
CA SER A 8 11.33 10.72 -8.00
C SER A 8 11.48 12.24 -7.88
N VAL A 9 10.98 12.96 -8.89
CA VAL A 9 10.97 14.43 -8.90
C VAL A 9 9.52 14.92 -8.90
N ASN A 10 9.24 15.91 -8.07
CA ASN A 10 7.91 16.53 -7.95
C ASN A 10 7.98 18.00 -8.37
N VAL A 11 7.14 18.41 -9.31
CA VAL A 11 6.96 19.83 -9.70
C VAL A 11 5.48 20.14 -9.80
N GLY A 12 4.97 20.94 -8.86
CA GLY A 12 3.54 21.27 -8.77
C GLY A 12 2.68 20.02 -8.60
N ASN A 13 1.77 19.78 -9.56
CA ASN A 13 0.87 18.63 -9.57
C ASN A 13 1.43 17.43 -10.36
N VAL A 14 2.68 17.49 -10.78
CA VAL A 14 3.32 16.44 -11.59
C VAL A 14 4.40 15.76 -10.76
N ASN A 15 4.29 14.43 -10.66
CA ASN A 15 5.34 13.56 -10.15
C ASN A 15 5.95 12.79 -11.32
N VAL A 16 7.28 12.71 -11.36
CA VAL A 16 8.06 11.93 -12.31
C VAL A 16 8.87 10.90 -11.55
N SER A 17 8.49 9.64 -11.67
CA SER A 17 9.24 8.50 -11.14
C SER A 17 10.10 7.85 -12.22
N PHE A 18 11.30 7.40 -11.83
CA PHE A 18 12.25 6.77 -12.73
C PHE A 18 12.40 5.30 -12.39
N TYR A 19 12.20 4.43 -13.37
CA TYR A 19 12.35 2.99 -13.21
C TYR A 19 13.34 2.41 -14.22
N THR A 20 14.21 1.53 -13.72
CA THR A 20 14.93 0.56 -14.55
C THR A 20 13.98 -0.54 -15.00
N LEU A 21 14.38 -1.32 -16.01
CA LEU A 21 13.60 -2.47 -16.46
C LEU A 21 13.43 -3.51 -15.33
N GLU A 22 14.50 -3.76 -14.58
CA GLU A 22 14.48 -4.63 -13.42
C GLU A 22 13.47 -4.14 -12.37
N GLN A 23 13.47 -2.85 -12.06
CA GLN A 23 12.46 -2.28 -11.17
C GLN A 23 11.05 -2.45 -11.74
N LEU A 24 10.81 -2.24 -13.04
CA LEU A 24 9.47 -2.47 -13.60
C LEU A 24 9.04 -3.94 -13.50
N SER A 25 9.96 -4.88 -13.68
CA SER A 25 9.66 -6.32 -13.58
C SER A 25 9.18 -6.75 -12.19
N THR A 26 9.52 -6.01 -11.13
CA THR A 26 8.95 -6.29 -9.80
C THR A 26 7.48 -5.90 -9.65
N GLY A 27 6.89 -5.26 -10.66
CA GLY A 27 5.46 -4.96 -10.70
C GLY A 27 4.58 -6.16 -11.07
N VAL A 28 5.14 -7.27 -11.56
CA VAL A 28 4.38 -8.44 -12.01
C VAL A 28 3.55 -9.01 -10.87
N GLY A 29 2.24 -9.18 -11.10
CA GLY A 29 1.30 -9.73 -10.13
C GLY A 29 0.92 -8.80 -8.97
N THR A 30 1.34 -7.53 -9.01
CA THR A 30 1.13 -6.56 -7.92
C THR A 30 0.00 -5.57 -8.25
N LEU A 31 -0.61 -4.93 -7.23
CA LEU A 31 -1.56 -3.83 -7.49
C LEU A 31 -0.92 -2.68 -8.27
N PHE A 32 0.37 -2.42 -8.07
CA PHE A 32 1.10 -1.42 -8.85
C PHE A 32 1.13 -1.81 -10.33
N GLY A 33 1.47 -3.06 -10.64
CA GLY A 33 1.53 -3.54 -12.02
C GLY A 33 0.18 -3.53 -12.71
N ALA A 34 -0.87 -4.01 -12.03
CA ALA A 34 -2.22 -3.98 -12.58
C ALA A 34 -2.76 -2.55 -12.75
N HIS A 35 -2.44 -1.64 -11.84
CA HIS A 35 -2.76 -0.23 -12.00
C HIS A 35 -2.05 0.38 -13.20
N LEU A 36 -0.75 0.14 -13.34
CA LEU A 36 0.02 0.66 -14.46
C LEU A 36 -0.48 0.09 -15.79
N LYS A 37 -0.71 -1.23 -15.87
CA LYS A 37 -1.25 -1.89 -17.07
C LYS A 37 -2.60 -1.31 -17.50
N ARG A 38 -3.49 -1.01 -16.56
CA ARG A 38 -4.82 -0.48 -16.86
C ARG A 38 -4.78 0.98 -17.34
N ASP A 39 -4.04 1.83 -16.64
CA ASP A 39 -4.18 3.29 -16.77
C ASP A 39 -3.02 3.95 -17.53
N ALA A 40 -1.90 3.26 -17.73
CA ALA A 40 -0.75 3.86 -18.39
C ALA A 40 -1.07 4.21 -19.84
N LYS A 41 -0.51 5.34 -20.27
CA LYS A 41 -0.46 5.76 -21.67
C LYS A 41 0.98 5.85 -22.10
N LEU A 42 1.35 5.09 -23.11
CA LEU A 42 2.68 5.13 -23.70
C LEU A 42 2.82 6.41 -24.53
N LEU A 43 3.62 7.35 -24.03
CA LEU A 43 3.93 8.60 -24.74
C LEU A 43 5.14 8.45 -25.67
N TRP A 44 6.13 7.64 -25.27
CA TRP A 44 7.38 7.44 -25.99
C TRP A 44 8.01 6.09 -25.63
N ASP A 45 8.36 5.29 -26.65
CA ASP A 45 9.04 3.99 -26.49
C ASP A 45 9.94 3.69 -27.70
N GLU A 46 11.01 4.47 -27.84
CA GLU A 46 11.97 4.39 -28.96
C GLU A 46 12.47 2.97 -29.26
N TYR A 47 12.65 2.14 -28.22
CA TYR A 47 13.21 0.80 -28.33
C TYR A 47 12.14 -0.32 -28.26
N GLY A 48 10.85 0.03 -28.18
CA GLY A 48 9.75 -0.94 -28.11
C GLY A 48 9.79 -1.86 -26.89
N ARG A 49 10.38 -1.43 -25.76
CA ARG A 49 10.56 -2.27 -24.56
C ARG A 49 9.54 -1.97 -23.47
N LEU A 50 8.98 -0.77 -23.45
CA LEU A 50 8.08 -0.34 -22.39
C LEU A 50 6.69 -0.98 -22.56
N GLY A 51 6.20 -1.07 -23.79
CA GLY A 51 4.93 -1.75 -24.07
C GLY A 51 4.89 -3.20 -23.55
N PRO A 52 5.82 -4.08 -23.99
CA PRO A 52 5.90 -5.44 -23.48
C PRO A 52 6.06 -5.51 -21.95
N ALA A 53 6.92 -4.67 -21.37
CA ALA A 53 7.14 -4.67 -19.92
C ALA A 53 5.88 -4.31 -19.11
N ILE A 54 4.97 -3.50 -19.67
CA ILE A 54 3.68 -3.18 -19.04
C ILE A 54 2.68 -4.33 -19.24
N GLU A 55 2.62 -4.92 -20.43
CA GLU A 55 1.72 -6.05 -20.70
C GLU A 55 2.05 -7.29 -19.85
N ASP A 56 3.35 -7.54 -19.66
CA ASP A 56 3.91 -8.65 -18.88
C ASP A 56 3.63 -8.54 -17.38
N MET A 57 3.12 -7.40 -16.89
CA MET A 57 2.78 -7.22 -15.47
C MET A 57 1.66 -8.16 -15.00
N GLY A 58 0.84 -8.68 -15.92
CA GLY A 58 -0.19 -9.67 -15.62
C GLY A 58 -1.31 -9.16 -14.69
N ASP A 59 -2.08 -10.12 -14.17
CA ASP A 59 -3.17 -9.87 -13.25
C ASP A 59 -2.74 -10.06 -11.79
N VAL A 60 -3.47 -9.44 -10.86
CA VAL A 60 -3.21 -9.58 -9.43
C VAL A 60 -3.89 -10.82 -8.89
N ASP A 61 -3.15 -11.63 -8.13
CA ASP A 61 -3.74 -12.67 -7.28
C ASP A 61 -4.38 -12.00 -6.05
N THR A 62 -5.67 -11.70 -6.15
CA THR A 62 -6.43 -11.00 -5.12
C THR A 62 -6.56 -11.80 -3.83
N ASP A 63 -6.64 -13.13 -3.93
CA ASP A 63 -6.78 -14.00 -2.77
C ASP A 63 -5.49 -14.03 -1.95
N ARG A 64 -4.34 -14.17 -2.63
CA ARG A 64 -3.02 -14.07 -2.00
C ARG A 64 -2.81 -12.69 -1.38
N LEU A 65 -3.24 -11.63 -2.04
CA LEU A 65 -3.14 -10.27 -1.49
C LEU A 65 -3.97 -10.13 -0.20
N LEU A 66 -5.22 -10.58 -0.20
CA LEU A 66 -6.09 -10.50 0.99
C LEU A 66 -5.54 -11.37 2.13
N ALA A 67 -4.99 -12.55 1.84
CA ALA A 67 -4.33 -13.38 2.85
C ALA A 67 -3.10 -12.69 3.46
N ARG A 68 -2.30 -11.98 2.65
CA ARG A 68 -1.16 -11.20 3.15
C ARG A 68 -1.59 -10.00 3.98
N ALA A 69 -2.62 -9.27 3.54
CA ALA A 69 -3.20 -8.18 4.31
C ALA A 69 -3.71 -8.67 5.67
N ARG A 70 -4.33 -9.86 5.72
CA ARG A 70 -4.72 -10.51 6.97
C ARG A 70 -3.51 -10.79 7.87
N ASN A 71 -2.43 -11.36 7.35
CA ASN A 71 -1.23 -11.61 8.14
C ASN A 71 -0.59 -10.32 8.67
N MET A 72 -0.48 -9.29 7.82
CA MET A 72 0.05 -7.98 8.23
C MET A 72 -0.81 -7.27 9.27
N SER A 73 -2.13 -7.53 9.30
CA SER A 73 -3.03 -6.95 10.31
C SER A 73 -2.73 -7.40 11.75
N GLU A 74 -1.85 -8.38 11.93
CA GLU A 74 -1.25 -8.75 13.21
C GLU A 74 -0.67 -7.53 13.96
N LEU A 75 -0.13 -6.54 13.23
CA LEU A 75 0.41 -5.29 13.82
C LEU A 75 -0.64 -4.48 14.59
N PHE A 76 -1.92 -4.69 14.34
CA PHE A 76 -3.01 -3.97 15.00
C PHE A 76 -3.65 -4.75 16.14
N ALA A 77 -3.07 -5.89 16.54
CA ALA A 77 -3.60 -6.72 17.61
C ALA A 77 -3.16 -6.26 19.02
N SER A 78 -2.14 -5.41 19.13
CA SER A 78 -1.55 -4.94 20.40
C SER A 78 -1.44 -3.41 20.49
N LEU A 79 -2.46 -2.70 20.01
CA LEU A 79 -2.45 -1.23 19.86
C LEU A 79 -2.19 -0.46 21.17
N GLU A 80 -2.55 -1.00 22.32
CA GLU A 80 -2.41 -0.31 23.61
C GLU A 80 -0.95 0.09 23.91
N GLU A 81 0.01 -0.72 23.48
CA GLU A 81 1.45 -0.46 23.67
C GLU A 81 1.99 0.57 22.69
N ASP A 82 1.50 0.57 21.45
CA ASP A 82 2.06 1.33 20.33
C ASP A 82 1.37 2.69 20.11
N LEU A 83 0.07 2.79 20.42
CA LEU A 83 -0.76 3.97 20.16
C LEU A 83 -0.16 5.29 20.69
N PRO A 84 0.35 5.36 21.93
CA PRO A 84 0.87 6.63 22.47
C PRO A 84 2.03 7.21 21.66
N LYS A 85 2.78 6.39 20.92
CA LYS A 85 3.99 6.79 20.19
C LYS A 85 3.79 6.82 18.67
N TYR A 86 3.00 5.90 18.13
CA TYR A 86 3.03 5.57 16.71
C TYR A 86 1.70 5.73 15.99
N LEU A 87 0.73 6.45 16.58
CA LEU A 87 -0.61 6.65 16.00
C LEU A 87 -0.58 7.06 14.52
N SER A 88 0.24 8.05 14.15
CA SER A 88 0.30 8.55 12.78
C SER A 88 0.79 7.48 11.79
N GLY A 89 1.81 6.72 12.17
CA GLY A 89 2.33 5.62 11.36
C GLY A 89 1.34 4.45 11.27
N LEU A 90 0.76 4.03 12.39
CA LEU A 90 -0.28 3.00 12.44
C LEU A 90 -1.48 3.36 11.55
N LEU A 91 -1.94 4.60 11.59
CA LEU A 91 -3.02 5.09 10.75
C LEU A 91 -2.66 5.07 9.27
N ARG A 92 -1.43 5.47 8.91
CA ARG A 92 -0.94 5.38 7.52
C ARG A 92 -0.95 3.94 7.02
N GLU A 93 -0.49 2.99 7.83
CA GLU A 93 -0.45 1.58 7.44
C GLU A 93 -1.86 0.96 7.39
N ALA A 94 -2.75 1.34 8.31
CA ALA A 94 -4.15 0.91 8.27
C ALA A 94 -4.87 1.41 7.00
N ARG A 95 -4.66 2.67 6.62
CA ARG A 95 -5.17 3.25 5.35
C ARG A 95 -4.60 2.52 4.14
N TYR A 96 -3.31 2.22 4.16
CA TYR A 96 -2.64 1.49 3.10
C TYR A 96 -3.26 0.10 2.90
N LEU A 97 -3.38 -0.70 3.96
CA LEU A 97 -4.00 -2.03 3.87
C LEU A 97 -5.46 -1.95 3.45
N LEU A 98 -6.25 -1.03 4.03
CA LEU A 98 -7.65 -0.88 3.67
C LEU A 98 -7.82 -0.54 2.18
N ARG A 99 -7.03 0.41 1.67
CA ARG A 99 -7.05 0.79 0.25
C ARG A 99 -6.66 -0.37 -0.64
N SER A 100 -5.61 -1.11 -0.29
CA SER A 100 -5.16 -2.29 -1.05
C SER A 100 -6.22 -3.38 -1.09
N CYS A 101 -6.90 -3.63 0.05
CA CYS A 101 -7.99 -4.61 0.11
C CYS A 101 -9.20 -4.20 -0.73
N LEU A 102 -9.56 -2.91 -0.74
CA LEU A 102 -10.65 -2.39 -1.58
C LEU A 102 -10.32 -2.49 -3.08
N TYR A 103 -9.08 -2.23 -3.46
CA TYR A 103 -8.62 -2.45 -4.85
C TYR A 103 -8.71 -3.92 -5.23
N ALA A 104 -8.27 -4.83 -4.35
CA ALA A 104 -8.38 -6.27 -4.58
C ALA A 104 -9.84 -6.72 -4.73
N GLN A 105 -10.76 -6.23 -3.88
CA GLN A 105 -12.19 -6.52 -4.04
C GLN A 105 -12.76 -6.02 -5.37
N ALA A 106 -12.37 -4.81 -5.81
CA ALA A 106 -12.81 -4.27 -7.09
C ALA A 106 -12.28 -5.10 -8.28
N ILE A 107 -11.04 -5.56 -8.21
CA ILE A 107 -10.44 -6.47 -9.21
C ILE A 107 -11.17 -7.81 -9.22
N ALA A 108 -11.39 -8.43 -8.06
CA ALA A 108 -12.08 -9.71 -7.93
C ALA A 108 -13.53 -9.65 -8.43
N ALA A 109 -14.18 -8.49 -8.31
CA ALA A 109 -15.51 -8.23 -8.87
C ALA A 109 -15.53 -8.01 -10.39
N GLY A 110 -14.39 -8.11 -11.08
CA GLY A 110 -14.28 -7.88 -12.53
C GLY A 110 -14.35 -6.41 -12.94
N ALA A 111 -14.27 -5.48 -11.99
CA ALA A 111 -14.33 -4.04 -12.26
C ALA A 111 -13.18 -3.30 -11.54
N PRO A 112 -11.90 -3.52 -11.92
CA PRO A 112 -10.75 -2.90 -11.28
C PRO A 112 -10.92 -1.39 -11.10
N CYS A 113 -10.65 -0.87 -9.91
CA CYS A 113 -10.75 0.55 -9.57
C CYS A 113 -9.56 0.95 -8.69
N PHE A 114 -8.74 1.91 -9.13
CA PHE A 114 -7.59 2.43 -8.38
C PHE A 114 -7.80 3.88 -7.93
N SER A 115 -9.05 4.37 -8.05
CA SER A 115 -9.46 5.71 -7.63
C SER A 115 -10.27 5.61 -6.33
N VAL A 116 -9.71 6.12 -5.25
CA VAL A 116 -10.40 6.20 -3.95
C VAL A 116 -11.72 6.98 -4.04
N ARG A 117 -11.80 8.01 -4.88
CA ARG A 117 -13.05 8.78 -5.08
C ARG A 117 -14.11 7.94 -5.80
N GLU A 118 -13.69 7.13 -6.76
CA GLU A 118 -14.61 6.25 -7.46
C GLU A 118 -15.06 5.08 -6.56
N LEU A 119 -14.17 4.51 -5.76
CA LEU A 119 -14.54 3.56 -4.71
C LEU A 119 -15.59 4.15 -3.76
N ALA A 120 -15.38 5.39 -3.28
CA ALA A 120 -16.35 6.08 -2.43
C ALA A 120 -17.75 6.13 -3.07
N VAL A 121 -17.84 6.45 -4.37
CA VAL A 121 -19.12 6.44 -5.12
C VAL A 121 -19.69 5.02 -5.21
N ARG A 122 -18.89 4.02 -5.58
CA ARG A 122 -19.34 2.62 -5.73
C ARG A 122 -19.87 2.01 -4.43
N HIS A 123 -19.27 2.38 -3.30
CA HIS A 123 -19.69 1.93 -1.98
C HIS A 123 -20.80 2.80 -1.36
N GLY A 124 -21.22 3.88 -2.02
CA GLY A 124 -22.19 4.83 -1.47
C GLY A 124 -21.69 5.55 -0.21
N ASP A 125 -20.37 5.69 -0.07
CA ASP A 125 -19.71 6.21 1.12
C ASP A 125 -18.84 7.43 0.80
N PRO A 126 -19.38 8.66 0.95
CA PRO A 126 -18.64 9.87 0.66
C PRO A 126 -17.46 10.11 1.62
N ASN A 127 -17.48 9.52 2.83
CA ASN A 127 -16.43 9.69 3.83
C ASN A 127 -15.21 8.83 3.50
N LEU A 128 -15.37 7.74 2.75
CA LEU A 128 -14.29 6.84 2.34
C LEU A 128 -13.16 7.59 1.64
N ALA A 129 -13.51 8.57 0.79
CA ALA A 129 -12.52 9.34 0.05
C ALA A 129 -11.62 10.19 0.96
N ARG A 130 -12.22 10.77 2.02
CA ARG A 130 -11.48 11.52 3.05
C ARG A 130 -10.63 10.57 3.88
N LEU A 131 -11.21 9.45 4.33
CA LEU A 131 -10.56 8.48 5.20
C LEU A 131 -9.29 7.87 4.57
N LEU A 132 -9.32 7.59 3.27
CA LEU A 132 -8.22 6.97 2.51
C LEU A 132 -7.30 7.95 1.79
N ALA A 133 -7.45 9.26 2.04
CA ALA A 133 -6.60 10.27 1.43
C ALA A 133 -5.14 10.07 1.86
N SER A 134 -4.23 10.05 0.89
CA SER A 134 -2.79 9.88 1.14
C SER A 134 -2.18 11.03 1.95
N ARG A 135 -2.76 12.23 1.83
CA ARG A 135 -2.40 13.41 2.61
C ARG A 135 -3.67 13.94 3.25
N GLN A 136 -3.66 14.02 4.57
CA GLN A 136 -4.71 14.70 5.32
C GLN A 136 -4.13 15.92 6.00
N GLU A 137 -4.94 16.98 6.05
CA GLU A 137 -4.66 18.16 6.84
C GLU A 137 -5.13 17.90 8.28
N GLY A 138 -4.25 18.09 9.26
CA GLY A 138 -4.58 17.92 10.68
C GLY A 138 -3.81 16.78 11.37
N GLU A 139 -4.05 16.65 12.68
CA GLU A 139 -3.45 15.60 13.51
C GLU A 139 -4.16 14.26 13.30
N SER A 140 -3.40 13.17 13.32
CA SER A 140 -3.95 11.82 13.27
C SER A 140 -4.77 11.53 14.53
N THR A 141 -5.97 10.97 14.38
CA THR A 141 -6.84 10.65 15.51
C THR A 141 -7.04 9.15 15.69
N VAL A 142 -7.30 8.74 16.93
CA VAL A 142 -7.59 7.34 17.27
C VAL A 142 -8.91 6.89 16.62
N ASP A 143 -9.89 7.79 16.47
CA ASP A 143 -11.16 7.49 15.81
C ASP A 143 -10.98 7.13 14.33
N GLU A 144 -10.12 7.85 13.61
CA GLU A 144 -9.80 7.51 12.21
C GLU A 144 -9.08 6.17 12.09
N LEU A 145 -8.21 5.83 13.05
CA LEU A 145 -7.59 4.51 13.09
C LEU A 145 -8.64 3.44 13.32
N ASN A 146 -9.49 3.60 14.33
CA ASN A 146 -10.56 2.65 14.65
C ASN A 146 -11.52 2.46 13.47
N GLU A 147 -11.87 3.54 12.76
CA GLU A 147 -12.69 3.46 11.55
C GLU A 147 -11.99 2.66 10.45
N CYS A 148 -10.70 2.91 10.19
CA CYS A 148 -9.92 2.11 9.24
C CYS A 148 -9.90 0.63 9.62
N LEU A 149 -9.62 0.31 10.89
CA LEU A 149 -9.50 -1.06 11.36
C LEU A 149 -10.84 -1.80 11.35
N SER A 150 -11.94 -1.13 11.70
CA SER A 150 -13.29 -1.70 11.61
C SER A 150 -13.64 -2.10 10.18
N ARG A 151 -13.38 -1.22 9.21
CA ARG A 151 -13.60 -1.49 7.78
C ARG A 151 -12.63 -2.55 7.24
N LEU A 152 -11.38 -2.58 7.73
CA LEU A 152 -10.44 -3.61 7.34
C LEU A 152 -10.92 -4.99 7.82
N ARG A 153 -11.40 -5.11 9.08
CA ARG A 153 -11.98 -6.36 9.61
C ARG A 153 -13.19 -6.84 8.81
N SER A 154 -14.02 -5.93 8.28
CA SER A 154 -15.16 -6.35 7.47
C SER A 154 -14.75 -6.96 6.12
N ILE A 155 -13.53 -6.70 5.64
CA ILE A 155 -12.99 -7.26 4.40
C ILE A 155 -12.20 -8.54 4.66
N ILE A 156 -11.25 -8.50 5.59
CA ILE A 156 -10.29 -9.60 5.81
C ILE A 156 -10.62 -10.49 7.02
N GLY A 157 -11.69 -10.19 7.75
CA GLY A 157 -12.09 -10.87 8.98
C GLY A 157 -11.29 -10.43 10.20
N GLU A 158 -11.42 -11.17 11.31
CA GLU A 158 -10.70 -10.90 12.55
C GLU A 158 -9.19 -10.94 12.36
N PHE A 159 -8.49 -10.04 13.03
CA PHE A 159 -7.03 -9.94 12.95
C PHE A 159 -6.37 -11.12 13.67
N PRO A 160 -5.24 -11.65 13.15
CA PRO A 160 -4.42 -12.59 13.89
C PRO A 160 -3.94 -12.00 15.21
N ARG A 161 -3.71 -12.85 16.21
CA ARG A 161 -3.06 -12.42 17.46
C ARG A 161 -1.62 -11.99 17.18
N SER A 162 -1.17 -10.93 17.87
CA SER A 162 0.24 -10.53 17.83
C SER A 162 1.11 -11.62 18.43
N ARG A 163 2.10 -12.09 17.65
CA ARG A 163 3.15 -13.02 18.10
C ARG A 163 4.25 -12.30 18.88
N ASN A 164 4.45 -11.01 18.61
CA ASN A 164 5.58 -10.25 19.11
C ASN A 164 5.21 -9.19 20.15
N GLY A 165 3.91 -8.87 20.32
CA GLY A 165 3.48 -7.75 21.15
C GLY A 165 3.52 -6.45 20.34
N SER A 166 4.44 -5.55 20.69
CA SER A 166 4.59 -4.21 20.10
C SER A 166 5.23 -4.18 18.71
N LEU A 167 5.18 -3.00 18.05
CA LEU A 167 5.89 -2.74 16.80
C LEU A 167 7.41 -2.91 16.95
N GLU A 168 8.01 -2.36 18.01
CA GLU A 168 9.45 -2.49 18.23
C GLU A 168 9.86 -3.96 18.46
N ALA A 169 9.07 -4.71 19.23
CA ALA A 169 9.31 -6.14 19.45
C ALA A 169 9.18 -6.94 18.14
N THR A 170 8.23 -6.57 17.27
CA THR A 170 8.10 -7.16 15.93
C THR A 170 9.37 -6.93 15.10
N VAL A 171 9.90 -5.70 15.09
CA VAL A 171 11.15 -5.38 14.38
C VAL A 171 12.32 -6.19 14.90
N VAL A 172 12.46 -6.32 16.21
CA VAL A 172 13.57 -7.07 16.83
C VAL A 172 13.46 -8.56 16.54
N ASN A 173 12.27 -9.15 16.65
CA ASN A 173 12.08 -10.60 16.53
C ASN A 173 12.10 -11.10 15.08
N GLU A 174 11.66 -10.28 14.12
CA GLU A 174 11.69 -10.60 12.70
C GLU A 174 13.02 -10.18 12.04
N TRP A 175 13.95 -9.58 12.80
CA TRP A 175 15.22 -9.09 12.26
C TRP A 175 16.03 -10.21 11.59
N GLY A 176 16.49 -9.95 10.36
CA GLY A 176 17.23 -10.92 9.56
C GLY A 176 16.37 -11.88 8.75
N GLN A 177 15.03 -11.82 8.88
CA GLN A 177 14.09 -12.53 8.01
C GLN A 177 13.20 -11.51 7.29
N PRO A 178 13.46 -11.21 6.01
CA PRO A 178 12.61 -10.30 5.24
C PRO A 178 11.17 -10.81 5.21
N SER A 179 10.25 -10.04 5.79
CA SER A 179 8.83 -10.35 5.82
C SER A 179 8.01 -9.07 5.63
N ASP A 180 6.81 -9.19 5.08
CA ASP A 180 5.90 -8.04 4.95
C ASP A 180 5.57 -7.40 6.29
N LEU A 181 5.48 -8.25 7.33
CA LEU A 181 5.20 -7.82 8.68
C LEU A 181 6.33 -6.92 9.20
N LEU A 182 7.59 -7.35 9.00
CA LEU A 182 8.77 -6.56 9.37
C LEU A 182 8.78 -5.22 8.65
N SER A 183 8.56 -5.22 7.34
CA SER A 183 8.60 -3.99 6.56
C SER A 183 7.46 -3.02 6.91
N MET A 184 6.25 -3.51 7.14
CA MET A 184 5.13 -2.69 7.59
C MET A 184 5.36 -2.15 9.01
N ALA A 185 6.01 -2.91 9.90
CA ALA A 185 6.41 -2.42 11.21
C ALA A 185 7.43 -1.25 11.09
N PHE A 186 8.45 -1.36 10.23
CA PHE A 186 9.38 -0.25 9.98
C PHE A 186 8.68 1.01 9.46
N MET A 187 7.72 0.83 8.54
CA MET A 187 6.93 1.93 8.02
C MET A 187 6.07 2.56 9.12
N ALA A 188 5.41 1.77 9.97
CA ALA A 188 4.63 2.28 11.10
C ALA A 188 5.50 3.06 12.11
N LEU A 189 6.73 2.63 12.35
CA LEU A 189 7.69 3.34 13.21
C LEU A 189 8.23 4.64 12.60
N GLY A 190 8.01 4.88 11.29
CA GLY A 190 8.53 6.07 10.60
C GLY A 190 10.05 6.06 10.40
N ILE A 191 10.68 4.88 10.45
CA ILE A 191 12.12 4.70 10.27
C ILE A 191 12.49 4.80 8.77
N SER A 192 11.54 4.58 7.88
CA SER A 192 11.63 4.90 6.44
C SER A 192 11.59 6.43 6.27
N GLY A 193 12.61 7.02 5.64
CA GLY A 193 12.89 8.47 5.62
C GLY A 193 11.70 9.42 5.40
N LYS A 194 11.85 10.65 5.94
CA LYS A 194 10.87 11.74 5.86
C LYS A 194 10.36 11.94 4.42
N GLY A 195 9.07 11.66 4.20
CA GLY A 195 8.34 12.14 3.02
C GLY A 195 8.19 11.18 1.84
N SER A 196 8.42 9.88 2.01
CA SER A 196 8.12 8.87 0.98
C SER A 196 6.64 8.89 0.62
N ASP A 197 6.28 9.55 -0.49
CA ASP A 197 5.02 9.33 -1.21
C ASP A 197 4.87 7.83 -1.44
N TYR A 198 3.64 7.31 -1.51
CA TYR A 198 3.33 5.89 -1.76
C TYR A 198 4.04 5.26 -2.98
N ALA A 199 4.68 6.07 -3.84
CA ALA A 199 5.50 5.65 -4.97
C ALA A 199 6.93 5.19 -4.58
N GLU A 200 7.42 5.56 -3.39
CA GLU A 200 8.78 5.24 -2.89
C GLU A 200 8.81 4.14 -1.84
N VAL A 201 7.63 3.69 -1.40
CA VAL A 201 7.51 2.48 -0.59
C VAL A 201 8.10 1.35 -1.44
N GLU A 202 9.13 0.66 -0.92
CA GLU A 202 9.52 -0.67 -1.43
C GLU A 202 8.23 -1.41 -1.76
N LYS A 203 8.16 -2.08 -2.91
CA LYS A 203 6.90 -2.56 -3.47
C LYS A 203 6.33 -3.70 -2.60
N ILE A 204 5.79 -3.37 -1.42
CA ILE A 204 5.30 -4.27 -0.37
C ILE A 204 3.84 -4.60 -0.68
N LEU A 205 3.64 -4.99 -1.92
CA LEU A 205 2.67 -5.98 -2.32
C LEU A 205 3.51 -6.92 -3.20
N LEU A 206 4.45 -7.65 -2.59
CA LEU A 206 5.11 -8.76 -3.31
C LEU A 206 4.08 -9.88 -3.59
#